data_AF-A0A7K8D8L6-F1
#
_entry.id   AF-A0A7K8D8L6-F1
#
_cell.length_a   1.000
_cell.length_b   1.000
_cell.length_c   1.000
_cell.angle_alpha   90.00
_cell.angle_beta   90.00
_cell.angle_gamma   90.00
#
_symmetry.space_group_name_H-M   'P 1'
#
loop_
_entity.id
_entity.type
_entity.pdbx_description
1 polymer ?
#
loop_
_entity_poly.entity_id
_entity_poly.type
_entity_poly.pdbx_seq_one_letter_code
_entity_poly.pdbx_strand_id
1 'polypeptide(L)'
;PMGTSQTRGVPAGVTVCQLSLAGATPGAVGDALLLTRLERDRDPVSVRIPTGRSQAPLSRILQEFELIQREQREANGCTERREWWERRSRLDLRMKSLIQSLDSEVLGCWRGLLLPGDPGNVPLDPQELSQLLQELRECGWDSP
;
A
#
# COMPACT_ATOMS: atom_id res chain seq x y z
N PRO A 1 -6.49 -18.24 -21.43
CA PRO A 1 -6.72 -19.02 -20.19
C PRO A 1 -5.40 -19.60 -19.65
N MET A 2 -4.64 -18.82 -18.88
CA MET A 2 -3.32 -19.25 -18.39
C MET A 2 -2.90 -18.57 -17.06
N GLY A 3 -3.86 -18.11 -16.23
CA GLY A 3 -3.58 -17.30 -15.03
C GLY A 3 -3.83 -17.98 -13.67
N THR A 4 -4.57 -19.09 -13.59
CA THR A 4 -5.09 -19.59 -12.30
C THR A 4 -4.18 -20.58 -11.56
N SER A 5 -3.07 -21.02 -12.16
CA SER A 5 -2.22 -22.06 -11.55
C SER A 5 -1.42 -21.59 -10.34
N GLN A 6 -1.11 -20.28 -10.24
CA GLN A 6 -0.28 -19.75 -9.15
C GLN A 6 -1.06 -19.52 -7.84
N THR A 7 -2.37 -19.28 -7.90
CA THR A 7 -3.17 -18.94 -6.71
C THR A 7 -3.74 -20.15 -5.97
N ARG A 8 -3.62 -21.37 -6.54
CA ARG A 8 -4.05 -22.63 -5.89
C ARG A 8 -3.34 -22.93 -4.57
N GLY A 9 -2.15 -22.38 -4.36
CA GLY A 9 -1.39 -22.51 -3.11
C GLY A 9 -1.91 -21.60 -1.97
N VAL A 10 -2.70 -20.58 -2.27
CA VAL A 10 -3.20 -19.62 -1.28
C VAL A 10 -4.34 -20.25 -0.49
N PRO A 11 -4.29 -20.37 0.85
CA PRO A 11 -5.36 -20.95 1.65
C PRO A 11 -6.72 -20.28 1.38
N ALA A 12 -7.81 -21.05 1.45
CA ALA A 12 -9.15 -20.50 1.30
C ALA A 12 -9.43 -19.46 2.41
N GLY A 13 -10.08 -18.35 2.05
CA GLY A 13 -10.35 -17.24 2.98
C GLY A 13 -9.14 -16.36 3.31
N VAL A 14 -7.98 -16.60 2.68
CA VAL A 14 -6.78 -15.76 2.84
C VAL A 14 -6.56 -14.92 1.59
N THR A 15 -6.26 -13.64 1.79
CA THR A 15 -5.78 -12.72 0.76
C THR A 15 -4.30 -12.46 1.00
N VAL A 16 -3.46 -12.63 -0.03
CA VAL A 16 -2.04 -12.30 0.02
C VAL A 16 -1.83 -11.00 -0.74
N CYS A 17 -1.31 -9.97 -0.05
CA CYS A 17 -0.94 -8.69 -0.66
C CYS A 17 0.59 -8.58 -0.68
N GLN A 18 1.16 -8.54 -1.88
CA GLN A 18 2.58 -8.29 -2.09
C GLN A 18 2.77 -6.82 -2.46
N LEU A 19 3.62 -6.12 -1.69
CA LEU A 19 4.08 -4.78 -2.00
C LEU A 19 5.55 -4.88 -2.42
N SER A 20 5.90 -4.31 -3.57
CA SER A 20 7.26 -4.37 -4.10
C SER A 20 7.65 -3.04 -4.73
N LEU A 21 8.88 -2.59 -4.44
CA LEU A 21 9.42 -1.38 -5.05
C LEU A 21 9.84 -1.70 -6.50
N ALA A 22 9.35 -0.92 -7.46
CA ALA A 22 9.61 -1.11 -8.89
C ALA A 22 10.19 0.17 -9.49
N GLY A 23 11.28 0.04 -10.25
CA GLY A 23 11.83 1.13 -11.06
C GLY A 23 11.27 1.12 -12.48
N ALA A 24 11.12 2.30 -13.09
CA ALA A 24 10.82 2.44 -14.52
C ALA A 24 11.90 1.83 -15.42
N THR A 25 13.14 1.72 -14.92
CA THR A 25 14.27 1.11 -15.64
C THR A 25 14.97 0.07 -14.78
N PRO A 26 15.58 -0.98 -15.39
CA PRO A 26 16.40 -1.94 -14.67
C PRO A 26 17.54 -1.23 -13.93
N GLY A 27 17.66 -1.45 -12.62
CA GLY A 27 18.72 -0.87 -11.77
C GLY A 27 18.39 0.49 -11.13
N ALA A 28 17.26 1.12 -11.46
CA ALA A 28 16.79 2.32 -10.75
C ALA A 28 16.07 1.93 -9.44
N VAL A 29 16.40 2.63 -8.34
CA VAL A 29 15.65 2.52 -7.08
C VAL A 29 14.27 3.15 -7.29
N GLY A 30 13.22 2.40 -6.93
CA GLY A 30 11.90 2.52 -7.53
C GLY A 30 11.18 3.86 -7.36
N ASP A 31 10.72 4.35 -8.50
CA ASP A 31 9.79 5.46 -8.67
C ASP A 31 8.32 4.99 -8.68
N ALA A 32 8.09 3.70 -8.45
CA ALA A 32 6.77 3.11 -8.36
C ALA A 32 6.69 2.01 -7.27
N LEU A 33 5.50 1.82 -6.73
CA LEU A 33 5.13 0.73 -5.84
C LEU A 33 4.21 -0.22 -6.62
N LEU A 34 4.61 -1.49 -6.76
CA LEU A 34 3.78 -2.55 -7.31
C LEU A 34 3.02 -3.21 -6.16
N LEU A 35 1.69 -3.15 -6.21
CA LEU A 35 0.80 -3.84 -5.28
C LEU A 35 0.09 -4.97 -6.02
N THR A 36 0.32 -6.20 -5.58
CA THR A 36 -0.29 -7.40 -6.14
C THR A 36 -1.14 -8.09 -5.08
N ARG A 37 -2.42 -8.30 -5.39
CA ARG A 37 -3.37 -9.06 -4.57
C ARG A 37 -3.58 -10.44 -5.18
N LEU A 38 -3.45 -11.46 -4.35
CA LEU A 38 -3.62 -12.87 -4.71
C LEU A 38 -4.68 -13.49 -3.80
N GLU A 39 -5.65 -14.14 -4.42
CA GLU A 39 -6.72 -14.88 -3.75
C GLU A 39 -6.87 -16.24 -4.41
N ARG A 40 -7.24 -17.24 -3.61
CA ARG A 40 -7.48 -18.59 -4.11
C ARG A 40 -8.54 -18.58 -5.21
N ASP A 41 -8.25 -19.26 -6.32
CA ASP A 41 -9.15 -19.44 -7.47
C ASP A 41 -9.65 -18.13 -8.10
N ARG A 42 -8.99 -17.01 -7.84
CA ARG A 42 -9.21 -15.73 -8.54
C ARG A 42 -7.98 -15.32 -9.33
N ASP A 43 -8.20 -14.50 -10.36
CA ASP A 43 -7.13 -13.89 -11.13
C ASP A 43 -6.37 -12.87 -10.26
N PRO A 44 -5.02 -12.88 -10.30
CA PRO A 44 -4.22 -11.86 -9.63
C PRO A 44 -4.58 -10.45 -10.07
N VAL A 45 -4.69 -9.53 -9.11
CA VAL A 45 -4.85 -8.10 -9.39
C VAL A 45 -3.52 -7.41 -9.08
N SER A 46 -2.90 -6.80 -10.08
CA SER A 46 -1.63 -6.06 -9.92
C SER A 46 -1.79 -4.62 -10.37
N VAL A 47 -1.38 -3.68 -9.53
CA VAL A 47 -1.41 -2.25 -9.83
C VAL A 47 -0.04 -1.63 -9.60
N ARG A 48 0.39 -0.78 -10.55
CA ARG A 48 1.62 0.00 -10.45
C ARG A 48 1.26 1.42 -10.03
N ILE A 49 1.68 1.80 -8.83
CA ILE A 49 1.44 3.10 -8.22
C ILE A 49 2.67 3.98 -8.44
N PRO A 50 2.61 5.03 -9.27
CA PRO A 50 3.74 5.94 -9.45
C PRO A 50 3.98 6.75 -8.17
N THR A 51 5.18 6.69 -7.61
CA THR A 51 5.57 7.38 -6.37
C THR A 51 6.57 8.50 -6.62
N GLY A 52 7.16 8.61 -7.80
CA GLY A 52 8.16 9.65 -8.13
C GLY A 52 7.61 11.06 -8.34
N ARG A 53 6.29 11.23 -8.52
CA ARG A 53 5.64 12.54 -8.80
C ARG A 53 4.73 13.05 -7.67
N SER A 54 4.61 12.32 -6.56
CA SER A 54 3.79 12.75 -5.43
C SER A 54 4.53 13.78 -4.55
N GLN A 55 3.79 14.52 -3.72
CA GLN A 55 4.40 15.47 -2.77
C GLN A 55 5.30 14.80 -1.73
N ALA A 56 5.07 13.51 -1.46
CA ALA A 56 5.87 12.67 -0.60
C ALA A 56 6.35 11.42 -1.36
N PRO A 57 7.48 11.49 -2.08
CA PRO A 57 7.98 10.33 -2.82
C PRO A 57 8.29 9.19 -1.85
N LEU A 58 7.99 7.95 -2.26
CA LEU A 58 8.16 6.77 -1.40
C LEU A 58 9.61 6.63 -0.88
N SER A 59 10.60 7.04 -1.67
CA SER A 59 12.00 7.08 -1.24
C SER A 59 12.23 7.95 0.00
N ARG A 60 11.55 9.09 0.11
CA ARG A 60 11.63 9.98 1.29
C ARG A 60 10.97 9.35 2.51
N ILE A 61 9.83 8.69 2.32
CA ILE A 61 9.14 7.95 3.39
C ILE A 61 10.04 6.83 3.92
N LEU A 62 10.68 6.05 3.03
CA LEU A 62 11.62 4.99 3.42
C LEU A 62 12.86 5.55 4.13
N GLN A 63 13.39 6.69 3.69
CA GLN A 63 14.50 7.36 4.39
C GLN A 63 14.13 7.81 5.81
N GLU A 64 12.94 8.41 5.99
CA GLU A 64 12.47 8.80 7.32
C GLU A 64 12.26 7.60 8.23
N PHE A 65 11.76 6.48 7.70
CA PHE A 65 11.63 5.23 8.44
C PHE A 65 12.97 4.73 8.97
N GLU A 66 14.02 4.73 8.15
CA GLU A 66 15.38 4.35 8.55
C GLU A 66 15.95 5.27 9.64
N LEU A 67 15.67 6.57 9.56
CA LEU A 67 16.06 7.54 10.59
C LEU A 67 15.35 7.26 11.92
N ILE A 68 14.03 7.03 11.89
CA ILE A 68 13.25 6.66 13.08
C ILE A 68 13.80 5.37 13.70
N GLN A 69 14.09 4.35 12.89
CA GLN A 69 14.66 3.09 13.39
C GLN A 69 16.05 3.27 14.01
N ARG A 70 16.88 4.16 13.47
CA ARG A 70 18.19 4.50 14.04
C ARG A 70 18.04 5.21 15.39
N GLU A 71 17.26 6.28 15.44
CA GLU A 71 17.04 7.04 16.67
C GLU A 71 16.33 6.21 17.75
N GLN A 72 15.44 5.29 17.37
CA GLN A 72 14.83 4.34 18.31
C GLN A 72 15.88 3.43 18.97
N ARG A 73 16.86 2.93 18.20
CA ARG A 73 17.97 2.14 18.76
C ARG A 73 18.80 2.95 19.75
N GLU A 74 19.05 4.22 19.46
CA GLU A 74 19.77 5.13 20.36
C GLU A 74 18.97 5.44 21.62
N ALA A 75 17.66 5.69 21.49
CA ALA A 75 16.77 5.96 22.62
C ALA A 75 16.66 4.78 23.59
N ASN A 76 16.78 3.54 23.11
CA ASN A 76 16.78 2.35 23.96
C ASN A 76 17.98 2.29 24.92
N GLY A 77 19.08 3.00 24.63
CA GLY A 77 20.23 3.12 25.52
C GLY A 77 20.14 4.26 26.54
N CYS A 78 19.09 5.09 26.49
CA CYS A 78 18.92 6.21 27.41
C CYS A 78 18.42 5.73 28.78
N THR A 79 19.14 6.10 29.84
CA THR A 79 18.83 5.72 31.23
C THR A 79 18.12 6.83 32.01
N GLU A 80 18.17 8.07 31.52
CA GLU A 80 17.44 9.19 32.11
C GLU A 80 15.97 9.11 31.69
N ARG A 81 15.09 9.06 32.69
CA ARG A 81 13.67 8.73 32.49
C ARG A 81 12.94 9.79 31.67
N ARG A 82 13.17 11.07 31.95
CA ARG A 82 12.45 12.17 31.28
C ARG A 82 12.89 12.27 29.83
N GLU A 83 14.19 12.26 29.58
CA GLU A 83 14.78 12.26 28.25
C GLU A 83 14.35 11.03 27.44
N TRP A 84 14.33 9.85 28.06
CA TRP A 84 13.83 8.63 27.42
C TRP A 84 12.38 8.78 26.96
N TRP A 85 11.50 9.29 27.83
CA TRP A 85 10.09 9.54 27.50
C TRP A 85 9.94 10.56 26.39
N GLU A 86 10.60 11.72 26.50
CA GLU A 86 10.53 12.79 25.49
C GLU A 86 11.00 12.29 24.12
N ARG A 87 12.13 11.54 24.06
CA ARG A 87 12.64 10.95 22.82
C ARG A 87 11.65 9.94 22.23
N ARG A 88 11.11 9.03 23.04
CA ARG A 88 10.20 7.98 22.56
C ARG A 88 8.85 8.53 22.12
N SER A 89 8.30 9.53 22.80
CA SER A 89 7.09 10.24 22.38
C SER A 89 7.29 10.98 21.05
N ARG A 90 8.45 11.61 20.82
CA ARG A 90 8.78 12.24 19.54
C ARG A 90 8.87 11.22 18.40
N LEU A 91 9.47 10.05 18.66
CA LEU A 91 9.57 8.96 17.67
C LEU A 91 8.18 8.41 17.31
N ASP A 92 7.30 8.25 18.30
CA ASP A 92 5.92 7.78 18.07
C ASP A 92 5.14 8.74 17.16
N LEU A 93 5.22 10.05 17.42
CA LEU A 93 4.58 11.07 16.58
C LEU A 93 5.10 11.05 15.14
N ARG A 94 6.42 10.90 14.96
CA ARG A 94 7.03 10.79 13.63
C ARG A 94 6.59 9.53 12.89
N MET A 95 6.56 8.39 13.58
CA MET A 95 6.08 7.13 13.00
C MET A 95 4.61 7.24 12.59
N LYS A 96 3.76 7.86 13.42
CA LYS A 96 2.37 8.12 13.09
C LYS A 96 2.22 8.97 11.83
N SER A 97 2.96 10.08 11.73
CA SER A 97 2.94 10.95 10.55
C SER A 97 3.46 10.24 9.29
N LEU A 98 4.46 9.38 9.44
CA LEU A 98 5.00 8.55 8.36
C LEU A 98 3.95 7.57 7.83
N ILE A 99 3.27 6.84 8.71
CA ILE A 99 2.21 5.89 8.34
C ILE A 99 1.05 6.62 7.65
N GLN A 100 0.65 7.78 8.17
CA GLN A 100 -0.38 8.61 7.54
C GLN A 100 0.01 9.04 6.13
N SER A 101 1.26 9.45 5.91
CA SER A 101 1.76 9.83 4.59
C SER A 101 1.80 8.64 3.62
N LEU A 102 2.19 7.45 4.10
CA LEU A 102 2.14 6.22 3.31
C LEU A 102 0.69 5.87 2.91
N ASP A 103 -0.26 6.02 3.82
CA ASP A 103 -1.67 5.73 3.57
C ASP A 103 -2.32 6.75 2.61
N SER A 104 -2.14 8.06 2.83
CA SER A 104 -2.80 9.10 2.03
C SER A 104 -2.10 9.41 0.70
N GLU A 105 -0.78 9.58 0.73
CA GLU A 105 -0.02 10.12 -0.42
C GLU A 105 0.51 9.04 -1.35
N VAL A 106 0.77 7.83 -0.83
CA VAL A 106 1.30 6.72 -1.62
C VAL A 106 0.19 5.76 -1.99
N LEU A 107 -0.50 5.18 -1.00
CA LEU A 107 -1.57 4.21 -1.28
C LEU A 107 -2.84 4.91 -1.77
N GLY A 108 -3.26 5.99 -1.12
CA GLY A 108 -4.42 6.79 -1.51
C GLY A 108 -5.68 5.94 -1.71
N CYS A 109 -6.22 5.93 -2.93
CA CYS A 109 -7.36 5.11 -3.31
C CYS A 109 -7.03 3.61 -3.42
N TRP A 110 -5.77 3.25 -3.67
CA TRP A 110 -5.33 1.85 -3.81
C TRP A 110 -5.28 1.10 -2.48
N ARG A 111 -5.45 1.78 -1.34
CA ARG A 111 -5.53 1.11 -0.02
C ARG A 111 -6.63 0.04 0.02
N GLY A 112 -7.71 0.22 -0.77
CA GLY A 112 -8.80 -0.74 -0.87
C GLY A 112 -8.35 -2.15 -1.29
N LEU A 113 -7.25 -2.25 -2.06
CA LEU A 113 -6.69 -3.55 -2.43
C LEU A 113 -6.07 -4.31 -1.25
N LEU A 114 -5.66 -3.61 -0.19
CA LEU A 114 -5.13 -4.22 1.03
C LEU A 114 -6.23 -4.71 1.97
N LEU A 115 -7.45 -4.21 1.80
CA LEU A 115 -8.56 -4.61 2.65
C LEU A 115 -9.02 -6.03 2.29
N PRO A 116 -9.32 -6.87 3.29
CA PRO A 116 -9.93 -8.17 3.02
C PRO A 116 -11.22 -7.96 2.22
N GLY A 117 -11.51 -8.89 1.30
CA GLY A 117 -12.82 -8.89 0.65
C GLY A 117 -13.88 -9.07 1.74
N ASP A 118 -14.81 -8.12 1.85
CA ASP A 118 -15.91 -8.24 2.80
C ASP A 118 -16.71 -9.51 2.45
N PRO A 119 -16.93 -10.47 3.39
CA PRO A 119 -17.85 -11.57 3.16
C PRO A 119 -19.29 -11.09 2.87
N GLY A 120 -19.62 -9.85 3.23
CA GLY A 120 -20.84 -9.13 2.88
C GLY A 120 -20.72 -8.19 1.68
N ASN A 121 -19.61 -8.18 0.93
CA ASN A 121 -19.55 -7.53 -0.39
C ASN A 121 -20.47 -8.30 -1.33
N VAL A 122 -21.75 -7.96 -1.27
CA VAL A 122 -22.71 -8.26 -2.31
C VAL A 122 -22.12 -7.62 -3.57
N PRO A 123 -21.92 -8.37 -4.67
CA PRO A 123 -21.57 -7.74 -5.94
C PRO A 123 -22.55 -6.58 -6.17
N LEU A 124 -22.01 -5.40 -6.51
CA LEU A 124 -22.81 -4.21 -6.84
C LEU A 124 -24.02 -4.64 -7.65
N ASP A 125 -25.21 -4.15 -7.28
CA ASP A 125 -26.40 -4.45 -8.05
C ASP A 125 -26.11 -4.11 -9.53
N PRO A 126 -26.56 -4.91 -10.51
CA PRO A 126 -26.28 -4.66 -11.91
C PRO A 126 -26.58 -3.22 -12.36
N GLN A 127 -27.58 -2.57 -11.74
CA GLN A 127 -27.89 -1.17 -11.99
C GLN A 127 -26.81 -0.23 -11.44
N GLU A 128 -26.38 -0.41 -10.19
CA GLU A 128 -25.31 0.39 -9.57
C GLU A 128 -23.98 0.22 -10.32
N LEU A 129 -23.67 -1.02 -10.73
CA LEU A 129 -22.49 -1.30 -11.56
C LEU A 129 -22.58 -0.61 -12.92
N SER A 130 -23.74 -0.63 -13.57
CA SER A 130 -23.94 0.04 -14.86
C SER A 130 -23.79 1.56 -14.75
N GLN A 131 -24.29 2.15 -13.67
CA GLN A 131 -24.18 3.58 -13.41
C GLN A 131 -22.73 3.98 -13.15
N LEU A 132 -22.02 3.24 -12.29
CA LEU A 132 -20.59 3.48 -12.04
C LEU A 132 -19.76 3.35 -13.32
N LEU A 133 -20.01 2.32 -14.13
CA LEU A 133 -19.31 2.14 -15.41
C LEU A 133 -19.60 3.29 -16.39
N GLN A 134 -20.81 3.85 -16.38
CA GLN A 134 -21.13 5.02 -17.19
C GLN A 134 -20.37 6.26 -16.71
N GLU A 135 -20.39 6.55 -15.41
CA GLU A 135 -19.65 7.68 -14.82
C GLU A 135 -18.14 7.58 -15.10
N LEU A 136 -17.57 6.37 -15.04
CA LEU A 136 -16.18 6.12 -15.37
C LEU A 136 -15.89 6.38 -16.86
N ARG A 137 -16.78 5.97 -17.77
CA ARG A 137 -16.64 6.27 -19.22
C ARG A 137 -16.73 7.76 -19.50
N GLU A 138 -17.63 8.48 -18.83
CA GLU A 138 -17.73 9.94 -18.94
C GLU A 138 -16.44 10.64 -18.49
N CYS A 139 -15.71 10.03 -17.56
CA CYS A 139 -14.38 10.46 -17.13
C CYS A 139 -13.23 9.98 -18.04
N GLY A 140 -13.53 9.34 -19.19
CA GLY A 140 -12.54 8.88 -20.17
C GLY A 140 -11.93 7.50 -19.87
N TRP A 141 -12.58 6.68 -19.03
CA TRP A 141 -12.15 5.32 -18.77
C TRP A 141 -12.82 4.34 -19.76
N ASP A 142 -12.07 3.89 -20.78
CA ASP A 142 -12.62 3.11 -21.89
C ASP A 142 -12.57 1.57 -21.70
N SER A 143 -11.82 1.03 -20.72
CA SER A 143 -11.74 -0.41 -20.41
C SER A 143 -10.89 -0.67 -19.16
N PRO A 144 -11.13 -1.77 -18.39
CA PRO A 144 -10.12 -2.34 -17.50
C PRO A 144 -8.93 -2.91 -18.27
#